data_AF-A0AA96F7G2-F1
#
_entry.id   AF-A0AA96F7G2-F1
#
_cell.length_a   1.000
_cell.length_b   1.000
_cell.length_c   1.000
_cell.angle_alpha   90.00
_cell.angle_beta   90.00
_cell.angle_gamma   90.00
#
_symmetry.space_group_name_H-M   'P 1'
#
loop_
_entity.id
_entity.type
_entity.pdbx_description
1 polymer ?
#
loop_
_entity_poly.entity_id
_entity_poly.type
_entity_poly.pdbx_seq_one_letter_code
_entity_poly.pdbx_strand_id
1 'polypeptide(L)'
;MRRRHAGAMLAAAALALSGCAALPSGPPPLPDSFVPSLSPSSDASASASYVSDDGFSLPEHAAYRVRVEGCTTYGTGSAFAIDAHTLVTNRHVVEDSVTVTLTSYDGQEIPVTSVQIDDQADLALLTVAQDLPEWLTLADAESQPGDSVSVSGYPSGDSLTTVTGPMHSTTPEVFGTDPDDVLVLRVTAAPGSSGSAVVNAADQVVGVLYAIDADEDGWAYAISLTSLTTMLADPGVRGPVGSICASS
;
A
#
# COMPACT_ATOMS: atom_id res chain seq x y z
N MET A 1 -61.20 -26.37 -32.14
CA MET A 1 -62.30 -25.39 -32.34
C MET A 1 -61.64 -24.02 -32.59
N ARG A 2 -61.50 -23.52 -33.83
CA ARG A 2 -62.45 -22.63 -34.56
C ARG A 2 -63.14 -21.63 -33.61
N ARG A 3 -62.98 -20.30 -33.71
CA ARG A 3 -63.41 -19.35 -34.79
C ARG A 3 -62.64 -18.02 -34.58
N ARG A 4 -61.97 -17.41 -35.58
CA ARG A 4 -62.44 -16.60 -36.74
C ARG A 4 -62.95 -15.17 -36.40
N HIS A 5 -62.16 -14.22 -36.92
CA HIS A 5 -62.51 -12.98 -37.66
C HIS A 5 -63.15 -11.79 -36.92
N ALA A 6 -62.50 -10.62 -37.01
CA ALA A 6 -62.91 -9.55 -37.93
C ALA A 6 -61.98 -8.33 -37.76
N GLY A 7 -61.47 -7.81 -38.88
CA GLY A 7 -60.77 -6.53 -38.92
C GLY A 7 -61.74 -5.36 -38.96
N ALA A 8 -61.25 -4.17 -38.58
CA ALA A 8 -61.80 -2.90 -39.02
C ALA A 8 -60.70 -1.84 -39.06
N MET A 9 -60.65 -1.22 -40.23
CA MET A 9 -59.83 -0.13 -40.75
C MET A 9 -59.94 1.23 -40.02
N LEU A 10 -58.91 2.05 -40.28
CA LEU A 10 -58.86 3.52 -40.39
C LEU A 10 -58.97 4.40 -39.11
N ALA A 11 -57.90 5.15 -38.81
CA ALA A 11 -57.83 6.58 -39.12
C ALA A 11 -56.41 7.13 -38.88
N ALA A 12 -55.90 7.84 -39.89
CA ALA A 12 -54.65 8.57 -39.83
C ALA A 12 -54.80 9.88 -39.06
N ALA A 13 -53.81 10.23 -38.23
CA ALA A 13 -53.57 11.60 -37.79
C ALA A 13 -52.06 11.82 -37.67
N ALA A 14 -51.46 12.34 -38.75
CA ALA A 14 -50.10 12.84 -38.74
C ALA A 14 -50.10 14.22 -38.08
N LEU A 15 -49.61 14.33 -36.85
CA LEU A 15 -49.19 15.60 -36.27
C LEU A 15 -47.69 15.77 -36.47
N ALA A 16 -47.33 16.54 -37.50
CA ALA A 16 -45.98 17.05 -37.65
C ALA A 16 -45.76 18.18 -36.63
N LEU A 17 -45.05 17.88 -35.55
CA LEU A 17 -44.44 18.90 -34.69
C LEU A 17 -43.05 19.22 -35.24
N SER A 18 -43.01 20.06 -36.26
CA SER A 18 -41.80 20.78 -36.67
C SER A 18 -41.52 21.90 -35.66
N GLY A 19 -40.94 21.52 -34.52
CA GLY A 19 -40.34 22.45 -33.57
C GLY A 19 -38.85 22.54 -33.82
N CYS A 20 -38.39 23.52 -34.59
CA CYS A 20 -36.98 23.90 -34.60
C CYS A 20 -36.66 24.54 -33.24
N ALA A 21 -36.14 23.76 -32.30
CA ALA A 21 -35.43 24.33 -31.15
C ALA A 21 -34.14 24.96 -31.68
N ALA A 22 -34.11 26.29 -31.79
CA ALA A 22 -32.88 27.01 -32.03
C ALA A 22 -31.95 26.80 -30.81
N LEU A 23 -30.80 26.19 -31.03
CA LEU A 23 -29.78 26.05 -29.99
C LEU A 23 -29.31 27.45 -29.56
N PRO A 24 -29.09 27.70 -28.26
CA PRO A 24 -28.50 28.95 -27.82
C PRO A 24 -27.12 29.13 -28.48
N SER A 25 -26.82 30.36 -28.88
CA SER A 25 -25.50 30.71 -29.42
C SER A 25 -24.42 30.29 -28.42
N GLY A 26 -23.45 29.50 -28.90
CA GLY A 26 -22.31 29.08 -28.09
C GLY A 26 -21.54 30.27 -27.51
N PRO A 27 -20.78 30.06 -26.42
CA PRO A 27 -20.00 31.12 -25.80
C PRO A 27 -19.03 31.74 -26.82
N PRO A 28 -18.72 33.05 -26.68
CA PRO A 28 -17.77 33.71 -27.57
C PRO A 28 -16.41 32.98 -27.54
N PRO A 29 -15.66 33.02 -28.66
CA PRO A 29 -14.32 32.43 -28.70
C PRO A 29 -13.45 33.04 -27.60
N LEU A 30 -12.66 32.19 -26.94
CA LEU A 30 -11.68 32.65 -25.97
C LEU A 30 -10.70 33.62 -26.66
N PRO A 31 -10.26 34.68 -25.98
CA PRO A 31 -9.29 35.61 -26.55
C PRO A 31 -7.97 34.90 -26.85
N ASP A 32 -7.36 35.20 -27.99
CA ASP A 32 -6.11 34.59 -28.50
C ASP A 32 -4.87 34.82 -27.59
N SER A 33 -5.04 35.54 -26.48
CA SER A 33 -3.97 35.94 -25.58
C SER A 33 -4.12 35.42 -24.15
N PHE A 34 -4.96 34.40 -23.91
CA PHE A 34 -4.97 33.72 -22.61
C PHE A 34 -3.77 32.77 -22.51
N VAL A 35 -2.61 33.34 -22.25
CA VAL A 35 -1.43 32.59 -21.81
C VAL A 35 -1.51 32.56 -20.29
N PRO A 36 -1.67 31.39 -19.65
CA PRO A 36 -1.57 31.31 -18.20
C PRO A 36 -0.17 31.80 -17.83
N SER A 37 -0.10 32.89 -17.07
CA SER A 37 1.12 33.24 -16.35
C SER A 37 1.30 32.13 -15.31
N LEU A 38 2.15 31.15 -15.60
CA LEU A 38 2.72 30.27 -14.60
C LEU A 38 3.65 31.13 -13.73
N SER A 39 3.06 31.96 -12.89
CA SER A 39 3.75 32.48 -11.72
C SER A 39 3.92 31.25 -10.81
N PRO A 40 5.14 30.73 -10.58
CA PRO A 40 5.30 29.70 -9.58
C PRO A 40 4.85 30.30 -8.25
N SER A 41 3.73 29.82 -7.74
CA SER A 41 3.31 30.09 -6.36
C SER A 41 4.42 29.56 -5.47
N SER A 42 5.21 30.47 -4.90
CA SER A 42 6.34 30.16 -4.01
C SER A 42 5.91 29.68 -2.61
N ASP A 43 4.73 29.06 -2.51
CA ASP A 43 4.20 28.42 -1.30
C ASP A 43 4.25 26.88 -1.34
N ALA A 44 4.91 26.30 -2.35
CA ALA A 44 5.27 24.89 -2.36
C ALA A 44 6.73 24.74 -1.91
N SER A 45 6.99 24.88 -0.61
CA SER A 45 7.99 24.00 0.03
C SER A 45 7.34 22.64 0.23
N ALA A 46 6.94 21.99 -0.87
CA ALA A 46 6.82 20.55 -0.88
C ALA A 46 8.27 20.07 -0.98
N SER A 47 8.75 19.41 0.07
CA SER A 47 9.97 18.61 0.02
C SER A 47 9.96 17.87 -1.31
N ALA A 48 10.96 18.08 -2.16
CA ALA A 48 11.07 17.32 -3.38
C ALA A 48 11.21 15.86 -2.97
N SER A 49 10.11 15.11 -3.03
CA SER A 49 10.09 13.66 -2.88
C SER A 49 11.18 13.16 -3.81
N TYR A 50 12.09 12.32 -3.30
CA TYR A 50 13.08 11.70 -4.14
C TYR A 50 12.31 10.95 -5.23
N VAL A 51 12.39 11.44 -6.47
CA VAL A 51 11.92 10.72 -7.66
C VAL A 51 13.19 10.52 -8.46
N SER A 52 13.63 9.28 -8.53
CA SER A 52 14.83 8.92 -9.28
C SER A 52 14.58 9.02 -10.79
N ASP A 53 15.65 8.90 -11.58
CA ASP A 53 15.59 9.03 -13.05
C ASP A 53 14.68 7.99 -13.71
N ASP A 54 14.39 6.87 -13.04
CA ASP A 54 13.50 5.80 -13.53
C ASP A 54 12.02 6.04 -13.20
N GLY A 55 11.70 7.12 -12.46
CA GLY A 55 10.35 7.51 -12.11
C GLY A 55 9.80 6.90 -10.81
N PHE A 56 10.59 6.11 -10.09
CA PHE A 56 10.22 5.57 -8.78
C PHE A 56 10.76 6.44 -7.64
N SER A 57 10.00 6.48 -6.55
CA SER A 57 10.34 7.13 -5.30
C SER A 57 11.23 6.27 -4.41
N LEU A 58 11.83 6.88 -3.39
CA LEU A 58 12.70 6.15 -2.45
C LEU A 58 11.95 5.01 -1.73
N PRO A 59 10.72 5.22 -1.21
CA PRO A 59 9.92 4.12 -0.64
C PRO A 59 9.59 3.02 -1.63
N GLU A 60 9.43 3.33 -2.92
CA GLU A 60 9.19 2.35 -3.97
C GLU A 60 10.44 1.52 -4.28
N HIS A 61 11.62 2.15 -4.37
CA HIS A 61 12.90 1.45 -4.53
C HIS A 61 13.25 0.56 -3.35
N ALA A 62 12.91 1.01 -2.13
CA ALA A 62 13.16 0.27 -0.92
C ALA A 62 12.11 -0.83 -0.66
N ALA A 63 11.02 -0.92 -1.44
CA ALA A 63 9.94 -1.88 -1.25
C ALA A 63 10.17 -3.19 -2.04
N TYR A 64 10.01 -4.31 -1.35
CA TYR A 64 10.20 -5.66 -1.90
C TYR A 64 8.94 -6.49 -1.72
N ARG A 65 8.58 -7.24 -2.76
CA ARG A 65 7.53 -8.24 -2.66
C ARG A 65 8.09 -9.45 -1.95
N VAL A 66 7.39 -9.93 -0.93
CA VAL A 66 7.72 -11.17 -0.24
C VAL A 66 6.90 -12.30 -0.84
N ARG A 67 7.57 -13.39 -1.19
CA ARG A 67 6.95 -14.67 -1.54
C ARG A 67 7.43 -15.72 -0.56
N VAL A 68 6.48 -16.43 0.03
CA VAL A 68 6.72 -17.45 1.02
C VAL A 68 6.23 -18.79 0.50
N GLU A 69 7.09 -19.80 0.64
CA GLU A 69 6.74 -21.19 0.41
C GLU A 69 6.73 -21.89 1.76
N GLY A 70 5.55 -22.32 2.21
CA GLY A 70 5.35 -23.15 3.39
C GLY A 70 5.35 -24.65 3.02
N CYS A 71 5.06 -25.53 3.98
CA CYS A 71 5.03 -26.98 3.72
C CYS A 71 3.93 -27.38 2.71
N THR A 72 2.79 -26.68 2.71
CA THR A 72 1.61 -26.99 1.88
C THR A 72 0.92 -25.74 1.32
N THR A 73 1.44 -24.55 1.60
CA THR A 73 0.83 -23.26 1.30
C THR A 73 1.84 -22.32 0.66
N TYR A 74 1.32 -21.33 -0.06
CA TYR A 74 2.09 -20.21 -0.57
C TYR A 74 1.51 -18.92 0.01
N GLY A 75 2.39 -18.01 0.41
CA GLY A 75 2.05 -16.70 0.96
C GLY A 75 2.69 -15.57 0.16
N THR A 76 2.09 -14.39 0.25
CA THR A 76 2.69 -13.16 -0.26
C THR A 76 2.50 -12.03 0.73
N GLY A 77 3.46 -11.11 0.75
CA GLY A 77 3.46 -9.93 1.58
C GLY A 77 4.38 -8.88 0.97
N SER A 78 4.66 -7.86 1.77
CA SER A 78 5.55 -6.77 1.44
C SER A 78 6.66 -6.67 2.49
N ALA A 79 7.80 -6.14 2.11
CA ALA A 79 8.91 -5.82 2.99
C ALA A 79 9.56 -4.53 2.53
N PHE A 80 10.34 -3.90 3.40
CA PHE A 80 11.16 -2.75 3.00
C PHE A 80 12.55 -2.81 3.61
N ALA A 81 13.54 -2.32 2.86
CA ALA A 81 14.92 -2.26 3.31
C ALA A 81 15.13 -1.11 4.31
N ILE A 82 15.91 -1.38 5.37
CA ILE A 82 16.33 -0.39 6.37
C ILE A 82 17.85 -0.16 6.41
N ASP A 83 18.60 -1.05 5.75
CA ASP A 83 20.02 -0.90 5.46
C ASP A 83 20.37 -1.75 4.21
N ALA A 84 21.67 -1.88 3.90
CA ALA A 84 22.15 -2.60 2.73
C ALA A 84 21.82 -4.11 2.71
N HIS A 85 21.44 -4.72 3.84
CA HIS A 85 21.23 -6.17 3.94
C HIS A 85 19.98 -6.58 4.73
N THR A 86 19.33 -5.65 5.43
CA THR A 86 18.23 -5.93 6.36
C THR A 86 16.94 -5.33 5.83
N LEU A 87 15.89 -6.14 5.83
CA LEU A 87 14.53 -5.72 5.55
C LEU A 87 13.61 -6.00 6.73
N VAL A 88 12.56 -5.21 6.84
CA VAL A 88 11.47 -5.37 7.80
C VAL A 88 10.23 -5.87 7.07
N THR A 89 9.50 -6.80 7.68
CA THR A 89 8.17 -7.25 7.26
C THR A 89 7.35 -7.61 8.51
N ASN A 90 6.15 -8.16 8.32
CA ASN A 90 5.37 -8.71 9.41
C ASN A 90 5.75 -10.16 9.74
N ARG A 91 5.62 -10.55 11.02
CA ARG A 91 5.86 -11.94 11.44
C ARG A 91 4.90 -12.91 10.75
N HIS A 92 3.59 -12.62 10.74
CA HIS A 92 2.60 -13.52 10.13
C HIS A 92 2.83 -13.78 8.62
N VAL A 93 3.60 -12.93 7.94
CA VAL A 93 3.96 -13.15 6.53
C VAL A 93 4.96 -14.31 6.40
N VAL A 94 5.86 -14.50 7.37
CA VAL A 94 7.03 -15.38 7.27
C VAL A 94 7.13 -16.45 8.36
N GLU A 95 6.29 -16.43 9.39
CA GLU A 95 6.37 -17.36 10.53
C GLU A 95 6.17 -18.84 10.15
N ASP A 96 5.42 -19.10 9.09
CA ASP A 96 5.20 -20.45 8.56
C ASP A 96 5.99 -20.71 7.26
N SER A 97 7.13 -20.02 7.08
CA SER A 97 7.96 -20.15 5.89
C SER A 97 8.96 -21.31 5.98
N VAL A 98 9.11 -22.04 4.87
CA VAL A 98 10.27 -22.92 4.59
C VAL A 98 11.30 -22.14 3.79
N THR A 99 10.84 -21.40 2.79
CA THR A 99 11.67 -20.52 1.96
C THR A 99 11.00 -19.16 1.84
N VAL A 100 11.80 -18.10 1.92
CA VAL A 100 11.38 -16.72 1.67
C VAL A 100 12.20 -16.18 0.51
N THR A 101 11.51 -15.65 -0.51
CA THR A 101 12.13 -14.98 -1.66
C THR A 101 11.59 -13.57 -1.76
N LEU A 102 12.49 -12.61 -1.97
CA LEU A 102 12.14 -11.23 -2.23
C LEU A 102 12.14 -10.95 -3.73
N THR A 103 11.31 -10.03 -4.19
CA THR A 103 11.36 -9.49 -5.54
C THR A 103 11.34 -7.96 -5.47
N SER A 104 12.34 -7.30 -6.06
CA SER A 104 12.38 -5.84 -6.20
C SER A 104 11.38 -5.33 -7.25
N TYR A 105 11.20 -4.02 -7.31
CA TYR A 105 10.30 -3.34 -8.25
C TYR A 105 10.64 -3.62 -9.73
N ASP A 106 11.92 -3.86 -10.05
CA ASP A 106 12.43 -4.19 -11.38
C ASP A 106 12.41 -5.70 -11.69
N GLY A 107 11.94 -6.52 -10.76
CA GLY A 107 11.74 -7.95 -10.94
C GLY A 107 12.93 -8.84 -10.56
N GLN A 108 14.00 -8.29 -9.96
CA GLN A 108 15.11 -9.09 -9.47
C GLN A 108 14.66 -9.94 -8.27
N GLU A 109 14.86 -11.26 -8.36
CA GLU A 109 14.64 -12.18 -7.24
C GLU A 109 15.87 -12.23 -6.33
N ILE A 110 15.64 -12.11 -5.02
CA ILE A 110 16.68 -12.07 -4.00
C ILE A 110 16.36 -13.11 -2.92
N PRO A 111 17.23 -14.12 -2.72
CA PRO A 111 17.02 -15.12 -1.68
C PRO A 111 17.30 -14.54 -0.29
N VAL A 112 16.42 -14.83 0.67
CA VAL A 112 16.62 -14.49 2.08
C VAL A 112 17.55 -15.52 2.73
N THR A 113 18.56 -15.05 3.45
CA THR A 113 19.55 -15.88 4.13
C THR A 113 19.22 -16.18 5.58
N SER A 114 18.46 -15.30 6.22
CA SER A 114 18.02 -15.45 7.61
C SER A 114 16.68 -14.75 7.82
N VAL A 115 15.84 -15.34 8.66
CA VAL A 115 14.60 -14.75 9.13
C VAL A 115 14.63 -14.75 10.65
N GLN A 116 14.38 -13.59 11.24
CA GLN A 116 14.22 -13.41 12.69
C GLN A 116 12.84 -12.80 12.94
N ILE A 117 12.04 -13.40 13.81
CA ILE A 117 10.69 -12.94 14.15
C ILE A 117 10.70 -12.33 15.55
N ASP A 118 9.91 -11.29 15.76
CA ASP A 118 9.58 -10.77 17.09
C ASP A 118 8.36 -11.53 17.65
N ASP A 119 8.49 -12.10 18.83
CA ASP A 119 7.38 -12.85 19.47
C ASP A 119 6.37 -11.92 20.17
N GLN A 120 6.74 -10.65 20.39
CA GLN A 120 5.91 -9.66 21.08
C GLN A 120 5.15 -8.76 20.11
N ALA A 121 5.82 -8.31 19.04
CA ALA A 121 5.24 -7.52 17.95
C ALA A 121 5.05 -8.39 16.71
N ASP A 122 4.07 -8.12 15.84
CA ASP A 122 3.96 -8.82 14.56
C ASP A 122 4.97 -8.31 13.52
N LEU A 123 6.26 -8.37 13.86
CA LEU A 123 7.38 -7.91 13.05
C LEU A 123 8.38 -9.04 12.80
N ALA A 124 9.05 -8.96 11.66
CA ALA A 124 10.17 -9.83 11.34
C ALA A 124 11.26 -9.07 10.58
N LEU A 125 12.49 -9.54 10.76
CA LEU A 125 13.66 -9.12 10.00
C LEU A 125 14.08 -10.19 9.03
N LEU A 126 14.31 -9.77 7.79
CA LEU A 126 14.87 -10.57 6.72
C LEU A 126 16.29 -10.09 6.46
N THR A 127 17.23 -11.01 6.36
CA THR A 127 18.61 -10.70 5.95
C THR A 127 18.87 -11.26 4.56
N VAL A 128 19.57 -10.51 3.72
CA VAL A 128 20.04 -10.95 2.39
C VAL A 128 21.57 -10.88 2.31
N ALA A 129 22.18 -11.66 1.41
CA ALA A 129 23.64 -11.66 1.23
C ALA A 129 24.14 -10.57 0.28
N GLN A 130 23.31 -10.12 -0.65
CA GLN A 130 23.66 -9.06 -1.60
C GLN A 130 23.35 -7.67 -1.03
N ASP A 131 24.06 -6.65 -1.52
CA ASP A 131 23.75 -5.25 -1.18
C ASP A 131 22.44 -4.84 -1.84
N LEU A 132 21.55 -4.25 -1.05
CA LEU A 132 20.35 -3.57 -1.51
C LEU A 132 20.72 -2.13 -1.91
N PRO A 133 20.26 -1.63 -3.07
CA PRO A 133 20.72 -0.35 -3.61
C PRO A 133 20.20 0.85 -2.81
N GLU A 134 18.98 0.74 -2.28
CA GLU A 134 18.27 1.81 -1.60
C GLU A 134 17.55 1.25 -0.37
N TRP A 135 17.47 2.05 0.68
CA TRP A 135 16.79 1.71 1.94
C TRP A 135 16.21 2.96 2.61
N LEU A 136 15.24 2.74 3.48
CA LEU A 136 14.58 3.80 4.23
C LEU A 136 15.29 4.08 5.55
N THR A 137 15.15 5.31 6.01
CA THR A 137 15.53 5.70 7.37
C THR A 137 14.29 5.71 8.27
N LEU A 138 14.49 5.45 9.56
CA LEU A 138 13.42 5.57 10.53
C LEU A 138 13.23 7.05 10.90
N ALA A 139 12.00 7.46 11.17
CA ALA A 139 11.73 8.78 11.72
C ALA A 139 12.24 8.88 13.17
N ASP A 140 12.40 10.12 13.65
CA ASP A 140 12.82 10.36 15.05
C ASP A 140 11.64 10.34 16.04
N ALA A 141 10.40 10.38 15.53
CA ALA A 141 9.18 10.46 16.34
C ALA A 141 7.97 9.82 15.65
N GLU A 142 7.00 9.40 16.45
CA GLU A 142 5.71 8.88 15.99
C GLU A 142 4.93 9.91 15.17
N SER A 143 4.23 9.41 14.15
CA SER A 143 3.29 10.22 13.37
C SER A 143 2.09 10.61 14.23
N GLN A 144 1.58 11.83 14.01
CA GLN A 144 0.46 12.41 14.74
C GLN A 144 -0.84 12.36 13.92
N PRO A 145 -2.01 12.35 14.58
CA PRO A 145 -3.29 12.51 13.90
C PRO A 145 -3.32 13.71 12.95
N GLY A 146 -3.62 13.44 11.68
CA GLY A 146 -3.68 14.43 10.60
C GLY A 146 -2.41 14.50 9.74
N ASP A 147 -1.31 13.88 10.15
CA ASP A 147 -0.11 13.77 9.32
C ASP A 147 -0.42 12.98 8.05
N SER A 148 0.12 13.44 6.92
CA SER A 148 0.04 12.68 5.67
C SER A 148 1.10 11.58 5.67
N VAL A 149 0.66 10.34 5.50
CA VAL A 149 1.53 9.17 5.35
C VAL A 149 1.33 8.50 4.01
N SER A 150 2.38 7.90 3.49
CA SER A 150 2.35 7.07 2.28
C SER A 150 2.69 5.63 2.63
N VAL A 151 2.06 4.69 1.95
CA VAL A 151 2.30 3.26 2.11
C VAL A 151 2.67 2.67 0.76
N SER A 152 3.87 2.11 0.67
CA SER A 152 4.40 1.51 -0.56
C SER A 152 4.61 0.01 -0.36
N GLY A 153 4.00 -0.80 -1.23
CA GLY A 153 4.13 -2.25 -1.18
C GLY A 153 3.38 -2.96 -2.31
N TYR A 154 3.06 -4.24 -2.10
CA TYR A 154 2.57 -5.14 -3.13
C TYR A 154 1.20 -5.72 -2.76
N PRO A 155 0.11 -4.93 -2.85
CA PRO A 155 -1.24 -5.44 -2.70
C PRO A 155 -1.47 -6.65 -3.61
N SER A 156 -2.11 -7.67 -3.06
CA SER A 156 -2.36 -8.99 -3.68
C SER A 156 -1.11 -9.75 -4.15
N GLY A 157 0.09 -9.29 -3.80
CA GLY A 157 1.35 -9.83 -4.31
C GLY A 157 1.63 -9.48 -5.77
N ASP A 158 0.94 -8.48 -6.32
CA ASP A 158 1.03 -8.15 -7.75
C ASP A 158 2.02 -7.01 -8.01
N SER A 159 1.52 -5.84 -8.40
CA SER A 159 2.34 -4.68 -8.78
C SER A 159 2.59 -3.79 -7.58
N LEU A 160 3.79 -3.19 -7.56
CA LEU A 160 4.13 -2.15 -6.59
C LEU A 160 3.09 -1.02 -6.68
N THR A 161 2.57 -0.64 -5.52
CA THR A 161 1.54 0.38 -5.39
C THR A 161 1.89 1.28 -4.21
N THR A 162 1.75 2.59 -4.40
CA THR A 162 1.80 3.58 -3.32
C THR A 162 0.43 4.19 -3.11
N VAL A 163 -0.02 4.20 -1.86
CA VAL A 163 -1.25 4.88 -1.43
C VAL A 163 -0.91 5.92 -0.37
N THR A 164 -1.55 7.09 -0.45
CA THR A 164 -1.34 8.17 0.51
C THR A 164 -2.64 8.49 1.22
N GLY A 165 -2.56 8.74 2.53
CA GLY A 165 -3.71 9.10 3.34
C GLY A 165 -3.29 9.63 4.72
N PRO A 166 -4.23 10.15 5.51
CA PRO A 166 -3.92 10.66 6.83
C PRO A 166 -3.72 9.53 7.85
N MET A 167 -2.75 9.72 8.74
CA MET A 167 -2.74 9.07 10.05
C MET A 167 -3.94 9.60 10.84
N HIS A 168 -4.77 8.72 11.40
CA HIS A 168 -6.02 9.11 12.04
C HIS A 168 -5.93 9.18 13.56
N SER A 169 -5.46 8.10 14.19
CA SER A 169 -5.40 7.96 15.64
C SER A 169 -4.46 6.83 16.02
N THR A 170 -4.19 6.68 17.31
CA THR A 170 -3.66 5.44 17.89
C THR A 170 -4.77 4.71 18.63
N THR A 171 -4.71 3.38 18.69
CA THR A 171 -5.63 2.57 19.48
C THR A 171 -4.86 1.44 20.16
N PRO A 172 -5.28 1.01 21.36
CA PRO A 172 -4.78 -0.23 21.93
C PRO A 172 -4.94 -1.38 20.94
N GLU A 173 -3.93 -2.25 20.91
CA GLU A 173 -3.84 -3.44 20.07
C GLU A 173 -5.17 -4.22 20.02
N VAL A 174 -5.72 -4.37 18.81
CA VAL A 174 -7.00 -5.08 18.58
C VAL A 174 -6.78 -6.58 18.30
N PHE A 175 -5.57 -6.96 17.85
CA PHE A 175 -5.29 -8.28 17.30
C PHE A 175 -4.36 -9.16 18.16
N GLY A 176 -3.90 -8.64 19.30
CA GLY A 176 -3.24 -9.39 20.37
C GLY A 176 -1.77 -9.75 20.13
N THR A 177 -1.08 -8.99 19.27
CA THR A 177 0.28 -9.28 18.78
C THR A 177 1.26 -8.11 18.85
N ASP A 178 0.91 -6.99 19.48
CA ASP A 178 1.77 -5.83 19.72
C ASP A 178 1.63 -5.40 21.18
N PRO A 179 2.73 -5.19 21.92
CA PRO A 179 2.66 -4.67 23.29
C PRO A 179 2.30 -3.18 23.37
N ASP A 180 2.43 -2.43 22.27
CA ASP A 180 2.18 -0.98 22.20
C ASP A 180 0.88 -0.66 21.43
N ASP A 181 0.52 0.63 21.38
CA ASP A 181 -0.63 1.09 20.58
C ASP A 181 -0.32 0.98 19.07
N VAL A 182 -1.31 0.57 18.28
CA VAL A 182 -1.22 0.55 16.81
C VAL A 182 -1.71 1.87 16.20
N LEU A 183 -1.11 2.23 15.08
CA LEU A 183 -1.51 3.37 14.27
C LEU A 183 -2.74 3.00 13.44
N VAL A 184 -3.75 3.87 13.44
CA VAL A 184 -4.92 3.78 12.58
C VAL A 184 -4.76 4.74 11.42
N LEU A 185 -4.82 4.23 10.20
CA LEU A 185 -4.59 4.97 8.97
C LEU A 185 -5.84 4.97 8.10
N ARG A 186 -6.04 6.03 7.33
CA ARG A 186 -7.05 6.06 6.27
C ARG A 186 -6.39 5.87 4.91
N VAL A 187 -6.10 4.62 4.55
CA VAL A 187 -5.48 4.21 3.29
C VAL A 187 -6.15 2.94 2.76
N THR A 188 -6.17 2.77 1.44
CA THR A 188 -6.67 1.54 0.83
C THR A 188 -5.54 0.52 0.71
N ALA A 189 -5.72 -0.65 1.32
CA ALA A 189 -4.79 -1.75 1.23
C ALA A 189 -5.55 -3.07 0.98
N ALA A 190 -4.84 -4.10 0.57
CA ALA A 190 -5.37 -5.44 0.30
C ALA A 190 -4.44 -6.50 0.89
N PRO A 191 -4.88 -7.77 1.05
CA PRO A 191 -3.98 -8.86 1.40
C PRO A 191 -2.72 -8.85 0.52
N GLY A 192 -1.53 -9.03 1.09
CA GLY A 192 -0.25 -8.82 0.39
C GLY A 192 0.41 -7.46 0.71
N SER A 193 -0.35 -6.47 1.17
CA SER A 193 0.20 -5.20 1.66
C SER A 193 0.84 -5.33 3.05
N SER A 194 0.57 -6.40 3.79
CA SER A 194 1.19 -6.67 5.10
C SER A 194 2.71 -6.62 5.00
N GLY A 195 3.33 -5.80 5.83
CA GLY A 195 4.77 -5.53 5.89
C GLY A 195 5.22 -4.35 5.04
N SER A 196 4.29 -3.61 4.41
CA SER A 196 4.61 -2.38 3.67
C SER A 196 5.13 -1.30 4.62
N ALA A 197 6.08 -0.49 4.14
CA ALA A 197 6.53 0.68 4.88
C ALA A 197 5.42 1.72 4.93
N VAL A 198 5.14 2.26 6.12
CA VAL A 198 4.38 3.50 6.28
C VAL A 198 5.40 4.61 6.48
N VAL A 199 5.43 5.60 5.59
CA VAL A 199 6.41 6.69 5.60
C VAL A 199 5.74 8.06 5.73
N ASN A 200 6.43 8.99 6.39
CA ASN A 200 6.03 10.40 6.43
C ASN A 200 6.42 11.15 5.14
N ALA A 201 6.12 12.45 5.06
CA ALA A 201 6.45 13.29 3.92
C ALA A 201 7.96 13.52 3.67
N ALA A 202 8.83 13.03 4.55
CA ALA A 202 10.28 13.03 4.41
C ALA A 202 10.82 11.64 4.02
N ASP A 203 9.96 10.73 3.58
CA ASP A 203 10.28 9.34 3.23
C ASP A 203 10.92 8.56 4.40
N GLN A 204 10.61 8.95 5.64
CA GLN A 204 11.07 8.25 6.84
C GLN A 204 9.98 7.32 7.36
N VAL A 205 10.36 6.11 7.77
CA VAL A 205 9.45 5.11 8.30
C VAL A 205 8.87 5.59 9.62
N VAL A 206 7.53 5.58 9.69
CA VAL A 206 6.74 5.86 10.90
C VAL A 206 5.93 4.66 11.36
N GLY A 207 5.92 3.56 10.61
CA GLY A 207 5.26 2.32 11.01
C GLY A 207 5.33 1.24 9.93
N VAL A 208 4.76 0.08 10.24
CA VAL A 208 4.70 -1.09 9.34
C VAL A 208 3.25 -1.51 9.16
N LEU A 209 2.74 -1.49 7.93
CA LEU A 209 1.36 -1.85 7.65
C LEU A 209 1.12 -3.31 8.04
N TYR A 210 0.11 -3.57 8.88
CA TYR A 210 -0.11 -4.86 9.53
C TYR A 210 -1.44 -5.50 9.12
N ALA A 211 -2.54 -4.77 9.25
CA ALA A 211 -3.88 -5.29 9.01
C ALA A 211 -4.74 -4.26 8.27
N ILE A 212 -5.81 -4.76 7.67
CA ILE A 212 -6.86 -3.95 7.05
C ILE A 212 -8.18 -4.24 7.74
N ASP A 213 -9.03 -3.23 7.89
CA ASP A 213 -10.39 -3.45 8.33
C ASP A 213 -11.19 -4.07 7.16
N ALA A 214 -11.61 -5.32 7.31
CA ALA A 214 -12.34 -6.04 6.27
C ALA A 214 -13.82 -5.60 6.18
N ASP A 215 -14.33 -4.96 7.23
CA ASP A 215 -15.73 -4.51 7.32
C ASP A 215 -15.88 -3.04 6.93
N GLU A 216 -14.82 -2.24 7.05
CA GLU A 216 -14.80 -0.83 6.66
C GLU A 216 -13.68 -0.49 5.66
N ASP A 217 -14.07 -0.33 4.39
CA ASP A 217 -13.16 0.06 3.30
C ASP A 217 -12.37 1.34 3.64
N GLY A 218 -11.04 1.23 3.51
CA GLY A 218 -10.12 2.37 3.63
C GLY A 218 -9.59 2.64 5.03
N TRP A 219 -9.86 1.76 6.01
CA TRP A 219 -9.14 1.74 7.28
C TRP A 219 -8.07 0.66 7.28
N ALA A 220 -6.90 1.03 7.78
CA ALA A 220 -5.80 0.10 7.96
C ALA A 220 -5.07 0.36 9.28
N TYR A 221 -4.40 -0.67 9.76
CA TYR A 221 -3.66 -0.65 11.00
C TYR A 221 -2.18 -0.88 10.71
N ALA A 222 -1.32 -0.12 11.39
CA ALA A 222 0.12 -0.26 11.28
C ALA A 222 0.75 -0.38 12.67
N ILE A 223 1.75 -1.25 12.76
CA ILE A 223 2.63 -1.38 13.92
C ILE A 223 3.42 -0.07 14.06
N SER A 224 3.53 0.43 15.29
CA SER A 224 4.12 1.73 15.60
C SER A 224 5.64 1.78 15.33
N LEU A 225 6.18 2.99 15.20
CA LEU A 225 7.61 3.20 15.15
C LEU A 225 8.29 2.75 16.46
N THR A 226 7.60 2.87 17.59
CA THR A 226 8.08 2.48 18.92
C THR A 226 8.27 0.96 19.00
N SER A 227 7.31 0.16 18.56
CA SER A 227 7.44 -1.30 18.51
C SER A 227 8.58 -1.71 17.57
N LEU A 228 8.67 -1.07 16.39
CA LEU A 228 9.74 -1.31 15.42
C LEU A 228 11.13 -0.99 15.99
N THR A 229 11.31 0.19 16.59
CA THR A 229 12.60 0.60 17.17
C THR A 229 12.98 -0.26 18.37
N THR A 230 12.00 -0.71 19.16
CA THR A 230 12.21 -1.65 20.27
C THR A 230 12.73 -2.99 19.77
N MET A 231 12.08 -3.59 18.75
CA MET A 231 12.55 -4.82 18.12
C MET A 231 13.98 -4.67 17.60
N LEU A 232 14.28 -3.57 16.91
CA LEU A 232 15.60 -3.34 16.33
C LEU A 232 16.70 -3.20 17.40
N ALA A 233 16.38 -2.52 18.51
CA ALA A 233 17.30 -2.27 19.60
C ALA A 233 17.58 -3.50 20.49
N ASP A 234 16.62 -4.41 20.64
CA ASP A 234 16.75 -5.61 21.47
C ASP A 234 16.79 -6.90 20.64
N PRO A 235 17.95 -7.57 20.50
CA PRO A 235 18.01 -8.89 19.87
C PRO A 235 17.32 -9.98 20.68
N GLY A 236 17.08 -9.78 21.98
CA GLY A 236 16.50 -10.79 22.88
C GLY A 236 15.01 -11.03 22.68
N VAL A 237 14.29 -10.10 22.04
CA VAL A 237 12.87 -10.28 21.68
C VAL A 237 12.70 -11.01 20.34
N ARG A 238 13.81 -11.25 19.62
CA ARG A 238 13.81 -11.88 18.30
C ARG A 238 14.28 -13.34 18.37
N GLY A 239 13.60 -14.21 17.64
CA GLY A 239 13.93 -15.62 17.50
C GLY A 239 14.00 -16.07 16.04
N PRO A 240 14.63 -17.22 15.73
CA PRO A 240 14.52 -17.82 14.39
C PRO A 240 13.10 -18.32 14.13
N VAL A 241 12.71 -18.42 12.87
CA VAL A 241 11.48 -19.12 12.49
C VAL A 241 11.57 -20.59 12.91
N GLY A 242 10.50 -21.10 13.51
CA GLY A 242 10.42 -22.49 13.96
C GLY A 242 10.50 -23.49 12.79
N SER A 243 11.07 -24.67 13.01
CA SER A 243 11.03 -25.75 12.02
C SER A 243 9.63 -26.38 11.98
N ILE A 244 8.86 -26.06 10.94
CA ILE A 244 7.43 -26.41 10.82
C ILE A 244 7.13 -27.65 9.97
N CYS A 245 8.04 -28.07 9.07
CA CYS A 245 7.82 -29.29 8.29
C CYS A 245 8.34 -30.51 9.05
N ALA A 246 7.46 -31.17 9.81
CA ALA A 246 7.74 -32.50 10.32
C ALA A 246 7.84 -33.51 9.16
N SER A 247 8.91 -34.31 9.12
CA SER A 247 9.03 -35.45 8.22
C SER A 247 7.83 -36.38 8.41
N SER A 248 6.94 -36.41 7.42
CA SER A 248 5.85 -37.40 7.35
C SER A 248 6.41 -38.81 7.07
#